data_AF-A0A1F3VQ68-F1
#
_entry.id   AF-A0A1F3VQ68-F1
#
_cell.length_a   1.000
_cell.length_b   1.000
_cell.length_c   1.000
_cell.angle_alpha   90.00
_cell.angle_beta   90.00
_cell.angle_gamma   90.00
#
_symmetry.space_group_name_H-M   'P 1'
#
loop_
_entity.id
_entity.type
_entity.pdbx_description
1 polymer ?
#
loop_
_entity_poly.entity_id
_entity_poly.type
_entity_poly.pdbx_seq_one_letter_code
_entity_poly.pdbx_strand_id
1 'polypeptide(L)'
;MNNKDDQQADDYRSFLLLEEISKNNEVTQRDLSKNLGVALGLINSYIKNLSSKGYITIATIPRKRYKYYLTPKGFIEKTRLTYHHLQNFTNLYRNARHDFQSLFFNLHSENLNKIAFCGSDEVAEIAYITLQEFGMELVA
;
A
#
# COMPACT_ATOMS: atom_id res chain seq x y z
N MET A 1 -23.38 0.19 -0.35
CA MET A 1 -22.13 0.69 0.27
C MET A 1 -20.99 -0.29 -0.03
N ASN A 2 -20.52 -0.41 -1.29
CA ASN A 2 -19.43 -1.34 -1.65
C ASN A 2 -18.49 -0.84 -2.77
N ASN A 3 -18.97 0.05 -3.66
CA ASN A 3 -18.18 0.43 -4.84
C ASN A 3 -16.88 1.20 -4.57
N LYS A 4 -16.77 1.96 -3.47
CA LYS A 4 -15.57 2.76 -3.18
C LYS A 4 -14.42 1.93 -2.64
N ASP A 5 -14.71 0.96 -1.78
CA ASP A 5 -13.69 0.09 -1.17
C ASP A 5 -13.18 -0.93 -2.19
N ASP A 6 -14.08 -1.48 -3.01
CA ASP A 6 -13.72 -2.34 -4.14
C ASP A 6 -12.82 -1.62 -5.15
N GLN A 7 -13.15 -0.35 -5.47
CA GLN A 7 -12.35 0.46 -6.38
C GLN A 7 -10.98 0.86 -5.80
N GLN A 8 -10.90 1.16 -4.50
CA GLN A 8 -9.61 1.42 -3.84
C GLN A 8 -8.71 0.17 -3.84
N ALA A 9 -9.28 -1.00 -3.57
CA ALA A 9 -8.54 -2.26 -3.59
C ALA A 9 -8.03 -2.59 -5.01
N ASP A 10 -8.82 -2.29 -6.05
CA ASP A 10 -8.41 -2.45 -7.46
C ASP A 10 -7.33 -1.45 -7.89
N ASP A 11 -7.41 -0.20 -7.44
CA ASP A 11 -6.40 0.82 -7.69
C ASP A 11 -5.06 0.45 -7.01
N TYR A 12 -5.12 -0.07 -5.78
CA TYR A 12 -3.93 -0.54 -5.07
C TYR A 12 -3.27 -1.75 -5.77
N ARG A 13 -4.06 -2.73 -6.21
CA ARG A 13 -3.52 -3.89 -6.96
C ARG A 13 -2.95 -3.48 -8.31
N SER A 14 -3.60 -2.53 -8.99
CA SER A 14 -3.08 -1.95 -10.23
C SER A 14 -1.75 -1.24 -10.00
N PHE A 15 -1.63 -0.47 -8.91
CA PHE A 15 -0.38 0.17 -8.51
C PHE A 15 0.73 -0.85 -8.30
N LEU A 16 0.50 -1.87 -7.47
CA LEU A 16 1.50 -2.91 -7.18
C LEU A 16 1.97 -3.63 -8.44
N LEU A 17 1.04 -3.91 -9.38
CA LEU A 17 1.38 -4.56 -10.63
C LEU A 17 2.20 -3.66 -11.56
N LEU A 18 1.85 -2.38 -11.67
CA LEU A 18 2.64 -1.41 -12.44
C LEU A 18 4.03 -1.18 -11.81
N GLU A 19 4.12 -1.16 -10.47
CA GLU A 19 5.39 -1.10 -9.73
C GLU A 19 6.28 -2.30 -10.06
N GLU A 20 5.74 -3.52 -9.97
CA GLU A 20 6.52 -4.73 -10.23
C GLU A 20 6.98 -4.83 -11.69
N ILE A 21 6.12 -4.45 -12.65
CA ILE A 21 6.51 -4.39 -14.07
C ILE A 21 7.57 -3.31 -14.31
N SER A 22 7.52 -2.18 -13.59
CA SER A 22 8.48 -1.08 -13.75
C SER A 22 9.92 -1.44 -13.39
N LYS A 23 10.11 -2.47 -12.55
CA LYS A 23 11.43 -2.96 -12.17
C LYS A 23 12.19 -3.60 -13.35
N ASN A 24 11.55 -3.72 -14.52
CA ASN A 24 12.12 -4.24 -15.77
C ASN A 24 12.68 -5.66 -15.64
N ASN A 25 12.20 -6.43 -14.67
CA ASN A 25 12.54 -7.82 -14.48
C ASN A 25 11.73 -8.71 -15.45
N GLU A 26 12.32 -9.79 -15.93
CA GLU A 26 11.59 -10.81 -16.70
C GLU A 26 10.69 -11.62 -15.77
N VAL A 27 9.45 -11.15 -15.57
CA VAL A 27 8.46 -11.77 -14.69
C VAL A 27 7.36 -12.46 -15.48
N THR A 28 6.98 -13.67 -15.07
CA THR A 28 5.78 -14.34 -15.58
C THR A 28 4.56 -13.96 -14.73
N GLN A 29 3.34 -14.25 -15.22
CA GLN A 29 2.12 -14.08 -14.42
C GLN A 29 2.15 -14.90 -13.12
N ARG A 30 2.85 -16.05 -13.10
CA ARG A 30 3.01 -16.87 -11.89
C ARG A 30 3.96 -16.21 -10.89
N ASP A 31 5.00 -15.53 -11.38
CA ASP A 31 5.92 -14.79 -10.51
C ASP A 31 5.20 -13.58 -9.91
N LEU A 32 4.46 -12.82 -10.73
CA LEU A 32 3.61 -11.73 -10.27
C LEU A 32 2.58 -12.17 -9.22
N SER A 33 1.95 -13.34 -9.43
CA SER A 33 1.01 -13.94 -8.47
C SER A 33 1.67 -14.24 -7.13
N LYS A 34 2.88 -14.82 -7.14
CA LYS A 34 3.65 -15.11 -5.92
C LYS A 34 4.13 -13.84 -5.22
N ASN A 35 4.71 -12.90 -5.97
CA ASN A 35 5.27 -11.66 -5.42
C ASN A 35 4.19 -10.77 -4.79
N LEU A 36 2.99 -10.76 -5.36
CA LEU A 36 1.89 -9.92 -4.89
C LEU A 36 0.92 -10.65 -3.95
N GLY A 37 1.06 -11.97 -3.76
CA GLY A 37 0.14 -12.76 -2.94
C GLY A 37 -1.29 -12.83 -3.51
N VAL A 38 -1.44 -12.72 -4.84
CA VAL A 38 -2.74 -12.65 -5.53
C VAL A 38 -2.93 -13.87 -6.43
N ALA A 39 -4.15 -14.38 -6.55
CA ALA A 39 -4.47 -15.50 -7.43
C ALA A 39 -4.08 -15.23 -8.91
N LEU A 40 -3.57 -16.25 -9.60
CA LEU A 40 -3.13 -16.16 -11.00
C LEU A 40 -4.21 -15.63 -11.95
N GLY A 41 -5.48 -16.00 -11.73
CA GLY A 41 -6.61 -15.53 -12.52
C GLY A 41 -6.84 -14.02 -12.40
N LEU A 42 -6.66 -13.46 -11.21
CA LEU A 42 -6.75 -12.02 -10.96
C LEU A 42 -5.58 -11.30 -11.62
N ILE A 43 -4.35 -11.81 -11.51
CA ILE A 43 -3.20 -11.24 -12.24
C ILE A 43 -3.47 -11.20 -13.74
N ASN A 44 -3.98 -12.28 -14.33
CA ASN A 44 -4.32 -12.30 -15.75
C ASN A 44 -5.40 -11.26 -16.11
N SER A 45 -6.41 -11.09 -15.25
CA SER A 45 -7.45 -10.07 -15.41
C SER A 45 -6.86 -8.65 -15.38
N TYR A 46 -6.02 -8.34 -14.38
CA TYR A 46 -5.36 -7.04 -14.27
C TYR A 46 -4.44 -6.78 -15.46
N ILE A 47 -3.63 -7.75 -15.89
CA ILE A 47 -2.78 -7.61 -17.08
C ILE A 47 -3.61 -7.27 -18.32
N LYS A 48 -4.73 -7.97 -18.55
CA LYS A 48 -5.61 -7.67 -19.69
C LYS A 48 -6.22 -6.27 -19.60
N ASN A 49 -6.66 -5.85 -18.41
CA ASN A 49 -7.23 -4.53 -18.17
C ASN A 49 -6.21 -3.40 -18.33
N LEU A 50 -5.03 -3.53 -17.74
CA LEU A 50 -3.95 -2.54 -17.88
C LEU A 50 -3.45 -2.47 -19.34
N SER A 51 -3.43 -3.59 -20.05
CA SER A 51 -3.07 -3.63 -21.47
C SER A 51 -4.14 -2.96 -22.34
N SER A 52 -5.42 -3.23 -22.11
CA SER A 52 -6.51 -2.59 -22.86
C SER A 52 -6.58 -1.08 -22.64
N LYS A 53 -6.20 -0.60 -21.44
CA LYS A 53 -6.04 0.83 -21.13
C LYS A 53 -4.78 1.45 -21.74
N GLY A 54 -3.88 0.64 -22.30
CA GLY A 54 -2.63 1.08 -22.92
C GLY A 54 -1.53 1.43 -21.92
N TYR A 55 -1.63 0.96 -20.67
CA TYR A 55 -0.62 1.20 -19.63
C TYR A 55 0.56 0.23 -19.73
N ILE A 56 0.31 -0.99 -20.24
CA ILE A 56 1.35 -1.99 -20.44
C ILE A 56 1.32 -2.54 -21.86
N THR A 57 2.49 -2.91 -22.37
CA THR A 57 2.65 -3.70 -23.59
C THR A 57 3.13 -5.10 -23.25
N ILE A 58 2.65 -6.07 -24.03
CA ILE A 58 2.99 -7.49 -23.89
C ILE A 58 3.82 -7.89 -25.10
N ALA A 59 5.08 -8.24 -24.89
CA ALA A 59 5.94 -8.79 -25.92
C ALA A 59 6.06 -10.31 -25.74
N THR A 60 6.02 -11.05 -26.85
CA THR A 60 6.35 -12.48 -26.82
C THR A 60 7.83 -12.63 -27.10
N ILE A 61 8.53 -13.37 -26.24
CA ILE A 61 9.94 -13.73 -26.44
C ILE A 61 10.06 -15.22 -26.84
N PRO A 62 11.17 -15.62 -27.48
CA PRO A 62 11.42 -17.02 -27.82
C PRO A 62 11.20 -17.92 -26.59
N ARG A 63 10.67 -19.14 -26.81
CA ARG A 63 10.21 -20.12 -25.79
C ARG A 63 8.79 -19.89 -25.21
N LYS A 64 7.89 -19.23 -25.95
CA LYS A 64 6.48 -19.00 -25.54
C LYS A 64 6.35 -18.28 -24.18
N ARG A 65 7.30 -17.39 -23.86
CA ARG A 65 7.25 -16.56 -22.66
C ARG A 65 6.78 -15.16 -23.02
N TYR A 66 6.12 -14.50 -22.07
CA TYR A 66 5.66 -13.12 -22.20
C TYR A 66 6.56 -12.21 -21.39
N LYS A 67 6.79 -11.01 -21.90
CA LYS A 67 7.48 -9.92 -21.22
C LYS A 67 6.55 -8.70 -21.18
N TYR A 68 6.50 -8.07 -20.01
CA TYR A 68 5.63 -6.93 -19.75
C TYR A 68 6.48 -5.66 -19.66
N TYR A 69 6.03 -4.60 -20.31
CA TYR A 69 6.67 -3.29 -20.24
C TYR A 69 5.65 -2.21 -19.93
N LEU A 70 6.05 -1.21 -19.17
CA LEU A 70 5.28 0.02 -19.02
C LEU A 70 5.38 0.87 -20.29
N THR A 71 4.24 1.41 -20.71
CA THR A 71 4.22 2.49 -21.70
C THR A 71 4.46 3.83 -20.99
N PRO A 72 4.76 4.92 -21.73
CA PRO A 72 4.74 6.26 -21.15
C PRO A 72 3.43 6.60 -20.42
N LYS A 73 2.29 6.14 -20.95
CA LYS A 73 0.97 6.26 -20.30
C LYS A 73 0.90 5.46 -19.00
N GLY A 74 1.50 4.27 -18.97
CA GLY A 74 1.60 3.44 -17.77
C GLY A 74 2.44 4.08 -16.67
N PHE A 75 3.55 4.75 -17.02
CA PHE A 75 4.34 5.52 -16.04
C PHE A 75 3.53 6.67 -15.43
N ILE A 76 2.76 7.40 -16.23
CA ILE A 76 1.87 8.46 -15.73
C ILE A 76 0.83 7.89 -14.77
N GLU A 77 0.20 6.77 -15.13
CA GLU A 77 -0.81 6.12 -14.28
C GLU A 77 -0.21 5.58 -12.98
N LYS A 78 0.98 4.96 -13.04
CA LYS A 78 1.72 4.52 -11.85
C LYS A 78 1.96 5.69 -10.90
N THR A 79 2.41 6.83 -11.41
CA THR A 79 2.63 8.05 -10.61
C THR A 79 1.33 8.58 -9.99
N ARG A 80 0.24 8.61 -10.77
CA ARG A 80 -1.09 9.01 -10.28
C ARG A 80 -1.55 8.13 -9.11
N LEU A 81 -1.43 6.81 -9.26
CA LEU A 81 -1.80 5.85 -8.22
C LEU A 81 -0.89 5.94 -7.00
N THR A 82 0.42 6.17 -7.19
CA THR A 82 1.37 6.41 -6.11
C THR A 82 0.94 7.61 -5.27
N TYR A 83 0.58 8.71 -5.93
CA TYR A 83 0.12 9.92 -5.25
C TYR A 83 -1.17 9.67 -4.44
N HIS A 84 -2.15 9.01 -5.05
CA HIS A 84 -3.40 8.65 -4.36
C HIS A 84 -3.13 7.76 -3.14
N HIS A 85 -2.22 6.79 -3.26
CA HIS A 85 -1.87 5.91 -2.16
C HIS A 85 -1.16 6.65 -1.03
N LEU A 86 -0.25 7.59 -1.35
CA LEU A 86 0.42 8.43 -0.37
C LEU A 86 -0.56 9.34 0.38
N GLN A 87 -1.56 9.88 -0.31
CA GLN A 87 -2.64 10.64 0.33
C GLN A 87 -3.41 9.78 1.33
N ASN A 88 -3.74 8.54 0.97
CA ASN A 88 -4.40 7.60 1.87
C ASN A 88 -3.55 7.30 3.11
N PHE A 89 -2.24 7.03 2.94
CA PHE A 89 -1.34 6.83 4.08
C PHE A 89 -1.21 8.07 4.96
N THR A 90 -1.15 9.26 4.36
CA THR A 90 -1.11 10.51 5.12
C THR A 90 -2.36 10.67 5.99
N ASN A 91 -3.53 10.31 5.46
CA ASN A 91 -4.78 10.35 6.23
C ASN A 91 -4.80 9.30 7.33
N LEU A 92 -4.34 8.07 7.06
CA LEU A 92 -4.22 7.03 8.08
C LEU A 92 -3.30 7.45 9.23
N TYR A 93 -2.13 8.04 8.91
CA TYR A 93 -1.22 8.58 9.91
C TYR A 93 -1.89 9.65 10.76
N ARG A 94 -2.58 10.62 10.13
CA ARG A 94 -3.27 11.71 10.85
C ARG A 94 -4.36 11.18 11.78
N ASN A 95 -5.13 10.20 11.31
CA ASN A 95 -6.20 9.60 12.10
C ASN A 95 -5.62 8.83 13.29
N ALA A 96 -4.65 7.94 13.05
CA ALA A 96 -4.01 7.18 14.12
C ALA A 96 -3.39 8.11 15.18
N ARG A 97 -2.70 9.16 14.74
CA ARG A 97 -2.15 10.18 15.63
C ARG A 97 -3.24 10.87 16.46
N HIS A 98 -4.34 11.27 15.84
CA HIS A 98 -5.46 11.90 16.54
C HIS A 98 -6.10 10.97 17.58
N ASP A 99 -6.26 9.69 17.23
CA ASP A 99 -6.80 8.67 18.12
C ASP A 99 -5.88 8.47 19.34
N PHE A 100 -4.55 8.39 19.12
CA PHE A 100 -3.59 8.31 20.21
C PHE A 100 -3.53 9.57 21.06
N GLN A 101 -3.61 10.77 20.47
CA GLN A 101 -3.69 12.02 21.21
C GLN A 101 -4.90 12.04 22.16
N SER A 102 -6.05 11.59 21.66
CA SER A 102 -7.28 11.52 22.45
C SER A 102 -7.17 10.48 23.58
N LEU A 103 -6.62 9.29 23.27
CA LEU A 103 -6.38 8.24 24.25
C LEU A 103 -5.44 8.70 25.36
N PHE A 104 -4.30 9.27 25.00
CA PHE A 104 -3.28 9.74 25.93
C PHE A 104 -3.70 10.95 26.75
N PHE A 105 -4.48 11.85 26.17
CA PHE A 105 -5.11 12.93 26.94
C PHE A 105 -6.00 12.38 28.06
N ASN A 106 -6.84 11.38 27.76
CA ASN A 106 -7.71 10.76 28.75
C ASN A 106 -6.90 10.04 29.84
N LEU A 107 -5.92 9.22 29.47
CA LEU A 107 -5.08 8.48 30.43
C LEU A 107 -4.26 9.42 31.33
N HIS A 108 -3.68 10.48 30.76
CA HIS A 108 -2.95 11.48 31.52
C HIS A 108 -3.87 12.21 32.51
N SER A 109 -5.13 12.49 32.13
CA SER A 109 -6.11 13.10 33.03
C SER A 109 -6.50 12.20 34.22
N GLU A 110 -6.30 10.88 34.07
CA GLU A 110 -6.49 9.87 35.13
C GLU A 110 -5.20 9.59 35.93
N ASN A 111 -4.12 10.34 35.70
CA ASN A 111 -2.78 10.13 36.28
C ASN A 111 -2.11 8.79 35.90
N LEU A 112 -2.51 8.20 34.77
CA LEU A 112 -1.91 6.98 34.23
C LEU A 112 -0.75 7.34 33.28
N ASN A 113 0.45 7.45 33.84
CA ASN A 113 1.63 7.96 33.10
C ASN A 113 2.59 6.87 32.60
N LYS A 114 2.30 5.59 32.86
CA LYS A 114 3.13 4.46 32.46
C LYS A 114 2.38 3.61 31.46
N ILE A 115 2.87 3.55 30.23
CA ILE A 115 2.22 2.86 29.12
C ILE A 115 3.16 1.77 28.60
N ALA A 116 2.60 0.60 28.27
CA ALA A 116 3.32 -0.49 27.61
C ALA A 116 2.72 -0.71 26.22
N PHE A 117 3.57 -0.92 25.21
CA PHE A 117 3.15 -1.24 23.85
C PHE A 117 3.26 -2.74 23.57
N CYS A 118 2.29 -3.27 22.84
CA CYS A 118 2.32 -4.64 22.35
C CYS A 118 2.42 -4.61 20.83
N GLY A 119 3.64 -4.50 20.32
CA GLY A 119 3.93 -4.38 18.89
C GLY A 119 5.08 -3.42 18.62
N SER A 120 5.65 -3.49 17.42
CA SER A 120 6.77 -2.65 16.98
C SER A 120 6.62 -2.24 15.51
N ASP A 121 5.38 -2.03 15.08
CA ASP A 121 5.03 -1.63 13.72
C ASP A 121 4.92 -0.10 13.60
N GLU A 122 4.52 0.37 12.43
CA GLU A 122 4.37 1.81 12.16
C GLU A 122 3.33 2.47 13.07
N VAL A 123 2.32 1.71 13.52
CA VAL A 123 1.28 2.22 14.43
C VAL A 123 1.87 2.44 15.82
N ALA A 124 2.69 1.50 16.30
CA ALA A 124 3.42 1.64 17.56
C ALA A 124 4.39 2.84 17.53
N GLU A 125 5.03 3.11 16.39
CA GLU A 125 5.88 4.30 16.23
C GLU A 125 5.07 5.60 16.32
N ILE A 126 3.90 5.67 15.65
CA ILE A 126 3.00 6.83 15.75
C ILE A 126 2.55 7.03 17.20
N ALA A 127 2.18 5.95 17.88
CA ALA A 127 1.82 5.97 19.29
C ALA A 127 2.99 6.49 20.13
N TYR A 128 4.21 6.03 19.89
CA TYR A 128 5.38 6.43 20.69
C TYR A 128 5.68 7.92 20.56
N ILE A 129 5.71 8.42 19.33
CA ILE A 129 5.93 9.86 19.06
C ILE A 129 4.85 10.68 19.76
N THR A 130 3.59 10.23 19.70
CA THR A 130 2.47 10.92 20.35
C THR A 130 2.57 10.85 21.88
N LEU A 131 3.01 9.73 22.44
CA LEU A 131 3.18 9.52 23.90
C LEU A 131 4.19 10.53 24.47
N GLN A 132 5.29 10.78 23.75
CA GLN A 132 6.32 11.73 24.15
C GLN A 132 5.80 13.17 24.29
N GLU A 133 4.78 13.56 23.51
CA GLU A 133 4.16 14.90 23.58
C GLU A 133 3.43 15.14 24.90
N PHE A 134 2.97 14.06 25.55
CA PHE A 134 2.30 14.09 26.86
C PHE A 134 3.27 13.87 28.04
N GLY A 135 4.56 13.68 27.78
CA GLY A 135 5.56 13.44 28.83
C GLY A 135 5.35 12.13 29.61
N MET A 136 4.65 11.16 29.02
CA MET A 136 4.41 9.85 29.63
C MET A 136 5.57 8.88 29.38
N GLU A 137 5.71 7.89 30.26
CA GLU A 137 6.79 6.90 30.27
C GLU A 137 6.35 5.62 29.54
N LEU A 138 7.10 5.23 28.50
CA LEU A 138 6.97 3.91 27.90
C LEU A 138 7.77 2.90 28.75
N VAL A 139 7.10 1.86 29.27
CA VAL A 139 7.71 0.89 30.21
C VAL A 139 7.99 -0.50 29.62
N ALA A 140 7.39 -0.84 28.47
CA ALA A 140 7.65 -2.07 27.73
C ALA A 140 7.15 -1.93 26.29
#